data_AF-A0A9W8QTR2-F1
#
_entry.id   AF-A0A9W8QTR2-F1
#
_cell.length_a   1.000
_cell.length_b   1.000
_cell.length_c   1.000
_cell.angle_alpha   90.00
_cell.angle_beta   90.00
_cell.angle_gamma   90.00
#
_symmetry.space_group_name_H-M   'P 1'
#
loop_
_entity.id
_entity.type
_entity.pdbx_description
1 polymer ?
#
loop_
_entity_poly.entity_id
_entity_poly.type
_entity_poly.pdbx_seq_one_letter_code
_entity_poly.pdbx_strand_id
1 'polypeptide(L)'
;MAVQVHWDWAWTMHDYIIESYGSGLVIVGGAGGAQSSGQGVGSLILVDTIIANTPKGIVSSLVDENSTSFLLQNVGFFNVQQAVIDSTKHKVNNATSGTGFFVNGDEIPAMNRSKALPGSQYDQLQPSLFSRRRPKYYNEPQSNVMNVKALGAKGDGVTDDTIVLNSILSGAANTSSVVYFPYGVYVVTDTLRVPIGSRIIGQAWSQIMGKGTKFQNELKPRAVVQVGRRGDVGIIEIQDLMFTVSGATAGAVMVE
;
A
#
# COMPACT_ATOMS: atom_id res chain seq x y z
N MET A 1 8.13 14.18 -20.94
CA MET A 1 7.06 13.42 -20.28
C MET A 1 7.67 12.69 -19.11
N ALA A 2 7.09 12.79 -17.92
CA ALA A 2 7.56 12.08 -16.73
C ALA A 2 6.95 10.67 -16.66
N VAL A 3 5.63 10.58 -16.83
CA VAL A 3 4.88 9.31 -16.77
C VAL A 3 3.87 9.29 -17.91
N GLN A 4 3.74 8.15 -18.58
CA GLN A 4 2.66 7.87 -19.53
C GLN A 4 1.84 6.68 -19.03
N VAL A 5 0.53 6.86 -18.90
CA VAL A 5 -0.40 5.77 -18.66
C VAL A 5 -1.02 5.38 -19.99
N HIS A 6 -0.61 4.22 -20.52
CA HIS A 6 -1.06 3.70 -21.81
C HIS A 6 -2.46 3.08 -21.72
N TRP A 7 -2.68 2.27 -20.70
CA TRP A 7 -3.92 1.55 -20.44
C TRP A 7 -3.95 1.09 -18.98
N ASP A 8 -5.11 1.22 -18.34
CA ASP A 8 -5.43 0.60 -17.06
C ASP A 8 -6.95 0.63 -16.85
N TRP A 9 -7.48 -0.26 -16.01
CA TRP A 9 -8.83 -0.13 -15.49
C TRP A 9 -8.90 0.94 -14.41
N ALA A 10 -7.94 0.94 -13.48
CA ALA A 10 -7.92 1.87 -12.36
C ALA A 10 -6.53 2.00 -11.74
N TRP A 11 -6.03 3.23 -11.64
CA TRP A 11 -4.77 3.53 -10.93
C TRP A 11 -4.98 4.61 -9.89
N THR A 12 -4.45 4.41 -8.67
CA THR A 12 -4.22 5.49 -7.70
C THR A 12 -2.73 5.82 -7.58
N MET A 13 -2.38 7.07 -7.85
CA MET A 13 -1.03 7.62 -7.74
C MET A 13 -0.98 8.58 -6.56
N HIS A 14 -0.05 8.37 -5.63
CA HIS A 14 0.08 9.13 -4.38
C HIS A 14 1.54 9.51 -4.10
N ASP A 15 1.77 10.72 -3.59
CA ASP A 15 3.09 11.20 -3.14
C ASP A 15 4.12 11.28 -4.29
N TYR A 16 3.69 11.80 -5.45
CA TYR A 16 4.55 12.00 -6.62
C TYR A 16 5.13 13.41 -6.63
N ILE A 17 6.40 13.52 -7.00
CA ILE A 17 7.07 14.79 -7.28
C ILE A 17 7.57 14.73 -8.73
N ILE A 18 7.01 15.61 -9.56
CA ILE A 18 7.32 15.72 -10.98
C ILE A 18 7.94 17.11 -11.20
N GLU A 19 9.23 17.15 -11.53
CA GLU A 19 9.95 18.42 -11.69
C GLU A 19 10.78 18.46 -12.96
N SER A 20 10.75 19.61 -13.66
CA SER A 20 11.62 19.89 -14.82
C SER A 20 11.44 18.95 -16.02
N TYR A 21 10.20 18.58 -16.34
CA TYR A 21 9.87 17.79 -17.54
C TYR A 21 9.17 18.63 -18.61
N GLY A 22 9.25 18.21 -19.88
CA GLY A 22 8.47 18.85 -20.96
C GLY A 22 6.94 18.67 -20.82
N SER A 23 6.54 17.51 -20.29
CA SER A 23 5.17 17.21 -19.84
C SER A 23 5.25 16.37 -18.57
N GLY A 24 4.32 16.52 -17.62
CA GLY A 24 4.28 15.73 -16.40
C GLY A 24 3.64 14.37 -16.63
N LEU A 25 2.34 14.27 -16.36
CA LEU A 25 1.55 13.06 -16.54
C LEU A 25 0.85 13.08 -17.90
N VAL A 26 0.98 12.00 -18.66
CA VAL A 26 0.29 11.83 -19.95
C VAL A 26 -0.64 10.63 -19.89
N ILE A 27 -1.91 10.86 -20.20
CA ILE A 27 -2.98 9.87 -20.20
C ILE A 27 -3.43 9.71 -21.66
N VAL A 28 -3.32 8.51 -22.19
CA VAL A 28 -3.71 8.24 -23.59
C VAL A 28 -4.89 7.27 -23.67
N GLY A 29 -5.73 7.51 -24.66
CA GLY A 29 -6.70 6.55 -25.17
C GLY A 29 -6.08 5.63 -26.21
N GLY A 30 -6.67 4.46 -26.42
CA GLY A 30 -6.45 3.70 -27.66
C GLY A 30 -5.35 2.63 -27.65
N ALA A 31 -4.75 2.28 -26.50
CA ALA A 31 -3.68 1.28 -26.46
C ALA A 31 -4.23 -0.16 -26.50
N GLY A 32 -4.46 -0.69 -27.70
CA GLY A 32 -4.63 -2.12 -27.93
C GLY A 32 -4.12 -2.50 -29.33
N GLY A 33 -3.67 -3.76 -29.51
CA GLY A 33 -2.97 -4.25 -30.71
C GLY A 33 -3.78 -4.22 -32.03
N ALA A 34 -3.33 -4.99 -33.04
CA ALA A 34 -3.66 -4.82 -34.47
C ALA A 34 -5.15 -4.96 -34.91
N GLN A 35 -6.10 -5.05 -33.97
CA GLN A 35 -7.56 -4.96 -34.20
C GLN A 35 -8.31 -4.21 -33.08
N SER A 36 -7.65 -3.32 -32.34
CA SER A 36 -8.28 -2.54 -31.27
C SER A 36 -9.17 -1.43 -31.80
N SER A 37 -10.40 -1.32 -31.28
CA SER A 37 -11.24 -0.10 -31.37
C SER A 37 -10.87 0.95 -30.31
N GLY A 38 -9.85 0.67 -29.51
CA GLY A 38 -9.11 1.62 -28.68
C GLY A 38 -9.56 1.73 -27.22
N GLN A 39 -9.25 0.75 -26.36
CA GLN A 39 -9.45 0.93 -24.92
C GLN A 39 -8.38 1.85 -24.33
N GLY A 40 -8.81 2.90 -23.62
CA GLY A 40 -7.94 3.85 -22.90
C GLY A 40 -7.86 3.57 -21.41
N VAL A 41 -7.40 4.56 -20.66
CA VAL A 41 -7.41 4.54 -19.18
C VAL A 41 -8.84 4.64 -18.67
N GLY A 42 -9.29 3.68 -17.86
CA GLY A 42 -10.64 3.64 -17.29
C GLY A 42 -10.83 4.63 -16.14
N SER A 43 -9.97 4.59 -15.13
CA SER A 43 -9.98 5.55 -14.03
C SER A 43 -8.59 5.84 -13.49
N LEU A 44 -8.40 7.06 -13.01
CA LEU A 44 -7.15 7.52 -12.45
C LEU A 44 -7.42 8.48 -11.30
N ILE A 45 -6.71 8.27 -10.19
CA ILE A 45 -6.73 9.16 -9.04
C ILE A 45 -5.30 9.63 -8.81
N LEU A 46 -5.08 10.95 -8.81
CA LEU A 46 -3.80 11.56 -8.47
C LEU A 46 -3.95 12.36 -7.17
N VAL A 47 -3.25 11.91 -6.13
CA VAL A 47 -3.32 12.49 -4.77
C VAL A 47 -1.95 12.97 -4.33
N ASP A 48 -1.91 14.10 -3.62
CA ASP A 48 -0.71 14.61 -2.94
C ASP A 48 0.51 14.67 -3.85
N THR A 49 0.34 15.32 -4.98
CA THR A 49 1.35 15.36 -6.05
C THR A 49 1.80 16.78 -6.30
N ILE A 50 3.11 16.98 -6.43
CA ILE A 50 3.72 18.25 -6.81
C ILE A 50 4.17 18.13 -8.26
N ILE A 51 3.72 19.05 -9.10
CA ILE A 51 4.20 19.23 -10.47
C ILE A 51 4.82 20.62 -10.58
N ALA A 52 6.15 20.67 -10.76
CA ALA A 52 6.93 21.90 -10.76
C ALA A 52 7.75 22.06 -12.05
N ASN A 53 7.95 23.30 -12.49
CA ASN A 53 8.86 23.66 -13.58
C ASN A 53 8.62 22.83 -14.86
N THR A 54 7.35 22.49 -15.11
CA THR A 54 6.94 21.55 -16.15
C THR A 54 5.86 22.25 -16.99
N PRO A 55 6.14 22.69 -18.23
CA PRO A 55 5.23 23.56 -18.98
C PRO A 55 3.82 22.98 -19.15
N LYS A 56 3.72 21.67 -19.34
CA LYS A 56 2.47 20.92 -19.44
C LYS A 56 2.34 19.96 -18.26
N GLY A 57 1.51 20.28 -17.27
CA GLY A 57 1.36 19.47 -16.07
C GLY A 57 0.79 18.09 -16.36
N ILE A 58 -0.46 18.05 -16.81
CA ILE A 58 -1.19 16.84 -17.15
C ILE A 58 -1.73 16.97 -18.57
N VAL A 59 -1.48 15.98 -19.40
CA VAL A 59 -1.96 15.91 -20.78
C VAL A 59 -2.83 14.68 -20.90
N SER A 60 -4.08 14.82 -21.32
CA SER A 60 -5.00 13.71 -21.50
C SER A 60 -5.63 13.78 -22.88
N SER A 61 -5.79 12.64 -23.55
CA SER A 61 -6.60 12.56 -24.78
C SER A 61 -8.07 12.20 -24.51
N LEU A 62 -8.48 12.08 -23.23
CA LEU A 62 -9.73 11.44 -22.81
C LEU A 62 -10.65 12.37 -21.99
N VAL A 63 -10.34 13.67 -21.89
CA VAL A 63 -11.07 14.61 -21.02
C VAL A 63 -12.52 14.78 -21.48
N ASP A 64 -12.74 14.94 -22.79
CA ASP A 64 -14.07 15.23 -23.34
C ASP A 64 -14.86 13.97 -23.81
N GLU A 65 -14.27 12.77 -23.78
CA GLU A 65 -14.97 11.54 -24.22
C GLU A 65 -15.90 10.95 -23.14
N ASN A 66 -15.84 11.47 -21.91
CA ASN A 66 -16.47 10.90 -20.71
C ASN A 66 -16.09 9.41 -20.46
N SER A 67 -14.99 8.96 -21.09
CA SER A 67 -14.52 7.57 -21.08
C SER A 67 -13.62 7.24 -19.89
N THR A 68 -13.13 8.25 -19.17
CA THR A 68 -12.21 8.09 -18.03
C THR A 68 -12.74 8.83 -16.82
N SER A 69 -12.72 8.24 -15.64
CA SER A 69 -12.93 8.98 -14.38
C SER A 69 -11.58 9.49 -13.88
N PHE A 70 -11.35 10.80 -13.85
CA PHE A 70 -10.07 11.38 -13.43
C PHE A 70 -10.21 12.36 -12.26
N LEU A 71 -9.70 11.97 -11.10
CA LEU A 71 -9.70 12.77 -9.88
C LEU A 71 -8.30 13.35 -9.61
N LEU A 72 -8.24 14.68 -9.43
CA LEU A 72 -7.10 15.36 -8.84
C LEU A 72 -7.46 15.73 -7.41
N GLN A 73 -6.61 15.35 -6.45
CA GLN A 73 -6.81 15.72 -5.06
C GLN A 73 -5.51 16.21 -4.43
N ASN A 74 -5.52 17.46 -3.96
CA ASN A 74 -4.35 18.07 -3.34
C ASN A 74 -3.10 18.03 -4.25
N VAL A 75 -3.29 18.36 -5.52
CA VAL A 75 -2.22 18.44 -6.52
C VAL A 75 -1.77 19.89 -6.64
N GLY A 76 -0.46 20.12 -6.60
CA GLY A 76 0.16 21.43 -6.72
C GLY A 76 0.84 21.64 -8.06
N PHE A 77 0.53 22.76 -8.70
CA PHE A 77 1.14 23.19 -9.96
C PHE A 77 2.00 24.43 -9.71
N PHE A 78 3.33 24.29 -9.80
CA PHE A 78 4.29 25.37 -9.51
C PHE A 78 5.11 25.70 -10.75
N ASN A 79 5.01 26.93 -11.26
CA ASN A 79 5.65 27.30 -12.53
C ASN A 79 5.25 26.33 -13.68
N VAL A 80 3.96 26.02 -13.75
CA VAL A 80 3.34 25.19 -14.79
C VAL A 80 2.44 26.09 -15.62
N GLN A 81 2.68 26.15 -16.93
CA GLN A 81 1.94 27.05 -17.84
C GLN A 81 0.53 26.53 -18.13
N GLN A 82 0.39 25.21 -18.22
CA GLN A 82 -0.87 24.54 -18.53
C GLN A 82 -1.05 23.35 -17.57
N ALA A 83 -1.91 23.50 -16.56
CA ALA A 83 -2.08 22.52 -15.49
C ALA A 83 -2.66 21.19 -16.00
N VAL A 84 -3.81 21.25 -16.69
CA VAL A 84 -4.44 20.08 -17.33
C VAL A 84 -4.86 20.43 -18.76
N ILE A 85 -4.50 19.58 -19.72
CA ILE A 85 -4.71 19.81 -21.15
C ILE A 85 -5.42 18.61 -21.77
N ASP A 86 -6.46 18.86 -22.57
CA ASP A 86 -6.98 17.91 -23.55
C ASP A 86 -6.16 18.01 -24.85
N SER A 87 -5.39 16.97 -25.19
CA SER A 87 -4.54 16.96 -26.38
C SER A 87 -5.30 16.79 -27.71
N THR A 88 -6.56 16.33 -27.67
CA THR A 88 -7.40 16.15 -28.87
C THR A 88 -8.10 17.44 -29.26
N LYS A 89 -8.62 18.18 -28.27
CA LYS A 89 -9.41 19.40 -28.48
C LYS A 89 -8.68 20.69 -28.12
N HIS A 90 -7.43 20.60 -27.64
CA HIS A 90 -6.61 21.73 -27.23
C HIS A 90 -7.24 22.59 -26.11
N LYS A 91 -8.13 22.00 -25.28
CA LYS A 91 -8.72 22.67 -24.13
C LYS A 91 -7.76 22.64 -22.95
N VAL A 92 -7.67 23.73 -22.20
CA VAL A 92 -6.88 23.82 -20.97
C VAL A 92 -7.81 24.03 -19.79
N ASN A 93 -7.71 23.18 -18.79
CA ASN A 93 -8.33 23.38 -17.48
C ASN A 93 -7.24 23.88 -16.52
N ASN A 94 -7.31 25.16 -16.15
CA ASN A 94 -6.42 25.78 -15.17
C ASN A 94 -6.86 25.35 -13.76
N ALA A 95 -6.58 24.09 -13.44
CA ALA A 95 -6.70 23.54 -12.11
C ALA A 95 -6.08 24.48 -11.07
N THR A 96 -6.84 24.86 -10.04
CA THR A 96 -6.28 25.55 -8.89
C THR A 96 -5.57 24.55 -7.97
N SER A 97 -4.36 24.87 -7.56
CA SER A 97 -3.57 24.03 -6.65
C SER A 97 -4.32 23.72 -5.35
N GLY A 98 -4.13 22.52 -4.81
CA GLY A 98 -4.55 22.15 -3.45
C GLY A 98 -6.03 21.78 -3.26
N THR A 99 -6.92 22.14 -4.19
CA THR A 99 -8.34 21.72 -4.17
C THR A 99 -8.54 20.36 -4.85
N GLY A 100 -9.42 19.52 -4.28
CA GLY A 100 -9.81 18.26 -4.92
C GLY A 100 -11.00 18.44 -5.84
N PHE A 101 -10.88 18.02 -7.10
CA PHE A 101 -11.95 18.11 -8.10
C PHE A 101 -11.79 17.04 -9.18
N PHE A 102 -12.92 16.62 -9.77
CA PHE A 102 -12.92 15.76 -10.94
C PHE A 102 -12.64 16.58 -12.20
N VAL A 103 -11.69 16.11 -13.00
CA VAL A 103 -11.31 16.75 -14.27
C VAL A 103 -12.33 16.43 -15.37
N ASN A 104 -12.97 15.27 -15.29
CA ASN A 104 -14.04 14.80 -16.16
C ASN A 104 -15.00 13.84 -15.40
N GLY A 105 -16.28 13.85 -15.78
CA GLY A 105 -17.36 13.11 -15.11
C GLY A 105 -18.40 14.02 -14.44
N ASP A 106 -19.44 13.42 -13.86
CA ASP A 106 -20.48 14.12 -13.08
C ASP A 106 -19.87 14.90 -11.90
N GLU A 107 -20.58 15.88 -11.33
CA GLU A 107 -20.18 16.62 -10.12
C GLU A 107 -20.16 15.70 -8.88
N ILE A 108 -19.16 14.84 -8.82
CA ILE A 108 -18.91 13.94 -7.69
C ILE A 108 -18.08 14.72 -6.67
N PRO A 109 -18.53 14.84 -5.41
CA PRO A 109 -17.73 15.46 -4.37
C PRO A 109 -16.41 14.69 -4.17
N ALA A 110 -15.29 15.42 -4.17
CA ALA A 110 -14.00 14.83 -3.84
C ALA A 110 -13.99 14.31 -2.38
N MET A 111 -13.16 13.30 -2.11
CA MET A 111 -13.05 12.68 -0.78
C MET A 111 -12.73 13.72 0.31
N ASN A 112 -13.44 13.67 1.44
CA ASN A 112 -13.10 14.48 2.61
C ASN A 112 -11.84 13.94 3.32
N ARG A 113 -10.86 14.81 3.59
CA ARG A 113 -9.60 14.42 4.23
C ARG A 113 -9.73 14.53 5.75
N SER A 114 -9.75 13.41 6.45
CA SER A 114 -9.79 13.41 7.91
C SER A 114 -8.47 13.96 8.50
N LYS A 115 -8.55 14.77 9.56
CA LYS A 115 -7.38 15.36 10.25
C LYS A 115 -6.45 14.35 10.93
N ALA A 116 -6.83 13.06 10.98
CA ALA A 116 -6.11 12.01 11.70
C ALA A 116 -5.00 11.31 10.88
N LEU A 117 -4.95 11.58 9.57
CA LEU A 117 -4.04 10.97 8.60
C LEU A 117 -2.96 11.88 7.96
N PRO A 118 -2.93 13.23 8.13
CA PRO A 118 -1.94 14.07 7.46
C PRO A 118 -0.67 14.40 8.25
N GLY A 119 0.41 14.69 7.52
CA GLY A 119 1.65 15.30 8.03
C GLY A 119 1.65 16.84 8.05
N SER A 120 2.82 17.46 7.83
CA SER A 120 2.96 18.93 7.73
C SER A 120 2.45 19.46 6.39
N GLN A 121 1.93 20.69 6.39
CA GLN A 121 1.43 21.37 5.19
C GLN A 121 2.58 21.89 4.32
N TYR A 122 2.47 21.75 2.99
CA TYR A 122 3.41 22.35 2.03
C TYR A 122 2.72 23.44 1.21
N ASP A 123 3.12 24.70 1.41
CA ASP A 123 2.60 25.87 0.69
C ASP A 123 1.05 25.91 0.65
N GLN A 124 0.44 26.12 -0.53
CA GLN A 124 -1.02 26.16 -0.75
C GLN A 124 -1.69 24.78 -0.76
N LEU A 125 -0.93 23.70 -0.53
CA LEU A 125 -1.48 22.34 -0.46
C LEU A 125 -2.02 22.04 0.92
N GLN A 126 -2.97 21.12 0.98
CA GLN A 126 -3.33 20.43 2.21
C GLN A 126 -2.17 19.49 2.62
N PRO A 127 -2.04 19.13 3.91
CA PRO A 127 -1.04 18.16 4.30
C PRO A 127 -1.28 16.78 3.66
N SER A 128 -0.21 16.16 3.15
CA SER A 128 -0.25 14.87 2.46
C SER A 128 -0.66 13.73 3.39
N LEU A 129 -1.30 12.70 2.83
CA LEU A 129 -1.60 11.46 3.54
C LEU A 129 -0.30 10.82 4.00
N PHE A 130 -0.33 10.18 5.16
CA PHE A 130 0.82 9.48 5.69
C PHE A 130 1.36 8.43 4.70
N SER A 131 2.62 8.62 4.28
CA SER A 131 3.39 7.63 3.53
C SER A 131 4.57 7.15 4.37
N ARG A 132 4.81 5.84 4.33
CA ARG A 132 6.01 5.23 4.92
C ARG A 132 6.49 4.13 4.01
N ARG A 133 7.75 4.21 3.59
CA ARG A 133 8.38 3.12 2.84
C ARG A 133 8.58 1.91 3.75
N ARG A 134 8.49 0.73 3.14
CA ARG A 134 8.79 -0.54 3.80
C ARG A 134 10.18 -0.48 4.48
N PRO A 135 10.27 -0.64 5.81
CA PRO A 135 11.54 -0.61 6.53
C PRO A 135 12.51 -1.68 6.05
N LYS A 136 13.76 -1.29 5.77
CA LYS A 136 14.80 -2.21 5.27
C LYS A 136 15.76 -2.71 6.35
N TYR A 137 15.77 -2.09 7.53
CA TYR A 137 16.65 -2.42 8.66
C TYR A 137 18.15 -2.47 8.32
N TYR A 138 18.63 -1.69 7.34
CA TYR A 138 20.04 -1.72 6.89
C TYR A 138 21.05 -1.42 8.00
N ASN A 139 20.63 -0.69 9.04
CA ASN A 139 21.50 -0.30 10.16
C ASN A 139 21.40 -1.26 11.35
N GLU A 140 20.59 -2.33 11.27
CA GLU A 140 20.50 -3.32 12.33
C GLU A 140 21.68 -4.31 12.22
N PRO A 141 22.49 -4.48 13.28
CA PRO A 141 23.55 -5.48 13.26
C PRO A 141 22.95 -6.88 13.21
N GLN A 142 23.66 -7.83 12.59
CA GLN A 142 23.20 -9.23 12.51
C GLN A 142 22.94 -9.84 13.90
N SER A 143 23.67 -9.41 14.93
CA SER A 143 23.45 -9.83 16.32
C SER A 143 22.08 -9.44 16.88
N ASN A 144 21.42 -8.44 16.30
CA ASN A 144 20.06 -8.02 16.66
C ASN A 144 18.98 -8.73 15.82
N VAL A 145 19.35 -9.72 15.01
CA VAL A 145 18.42 -10.48 14.18
C VAL A 145 18.23 -11.89 14.74
N MET A 146 17.00 -12.20 15.13
CA MET A 146 16.60 -13.51 15.62
C MET A 146 16.02 -14.35 14.49
N ASN A 147 16.81 -15.30 13.98
CA ASN A 147 16.35 -16.25 12.95
C ASN A 147 15.51 -17.36 13.59
N VAL A 148 14.23 -17.47 13.23
CA VAL A 148 13.31 -18.42 13.86
C VAL A 148 13.74 -19.89 13.70
N LYS A 149 14.36 -20.25 12.57
CA LYS A 149 14.85 -21.62 12.34
C LYS A 149 16.08 -21.94 13.17
N ALA A 150 16.99 -20.96 13.31
CA ALA A 150 18.14 -21.10 14.20
C ALA A 150 17.71 -21.23 15.67
N LEU A 151 16.53 -20.72 16.02
CA LEU A 151 15.93 -20.76 17.36
C LEU A 151 14.91 -21.90 17.54
N GLY A 152 14.82 -22.82 16.58
CA GLY A 152 14.11 -24.10 16.76
C GLY A 152 12.79 -24.25 16.01
N ALA A 153 12.25 -23.21 15.38
CA ALA A 153 11.10 -23.34 14.50
C ALA A 153 11.46 -24.17 13.27
N LYS A 154 10.59 -25.08 12.83
CA LYS A 154 10.87 -25.96 11.70
C LYS A 154 10.52 -25.31 10.37
N GLY A 155 9.34 -24.70 10.27
CA GLY A 155 8.86 -24.12 9.03
C GLY A 155 8.72 -25.16 7.91
N ASP A 156 8.40 -26.41 8.25
CA ASP A 156 8.35 -27.58 7.37
C ASP A 156 6.92 -27.90 6.86
N GLY A 157 5.92 -27.11 7.26
CA GLY A 157 4.51 -27.30 6.90
C GLY A 157 3.77 -28.38 7.68
N VAL A 158 4.42 -29.02 8.65
CA VAL A 158 3.85 -30.14 9.41
C VAL A 158 4.00 -29.94 10.91
N THR A 159 5.20 -29.60 11.38
CA THR A 159 5.53 -29.41 12.78
C THR A 159 4.80 -28.20 13.35
N ASP A 160 4.20 -28.37 14.52
CA ASP A 160 3.58 -27.28 15.26
C ASP A 160 4.65 -26.34 15.84
N ASP A 161 4.80 -25.17 15.22
CA ASP A 161 5.76 -24.14 15.60
C ASP A 161 5.17 -23.12 16.60
N THR A 162 3.95 -23.32 17.09
CA THR A 162 3.23 -22.30 17.88
C THR A 162 3.97 -21.85 19.13
N ILE A 163 4.48 -22.80 19.93
CA ILE A 163 5.12 -22.50 21.22
C ILE A 163 6.46 -21.78 20.98
N VAL A 164 7.28 -22.33 20.08
CA VAL A 164 8.61 -21.78 19.79
C VAL A 164 8.52 -20.38 19.19
N LEU A 165 7.59 -20.15 18.26
CA LEU A 165 7.41 -18.83 17.68
C LEU A 165 6.88 -17.80 18.68
N ASN A 166 5.91 -18.15 19.52
CA ASN A 166 5.45 -17.25 20.59
C ASN A 166 6.59 -16.86 21.55
N SER A 167 7.47 -17.81 21.89
CA SER A 167 8.65 -17.56 22.71
C SER A 167 9.63 -16.61 22.02
N ILE A 168 9.91 -16.82 20.74
CA ILE A 168 10.84 -15.99 19.96
C ILE A 168 10.30 -14.56 19.82
N LEU A 169 9.03 -14.40 19.44
CA LEU A 169 8.41 -13.09 19.28
C LEU A 169 8.40 -12.29 20.59
N SER A 170 8.11 -12.96 21.71
CA SER A 170 8.15 -12.34 23.04
C SER A 170 9.58 -11.93 23.43
N GLY A 171 10.56 -12.80 23.22
CA GLY A 171 11.97 -12.52 23.49
C GLY A 171 12.50 -11.35 22.66
N ALA A 172 12.22 -11.36 21.35
CA ALA A 172 12.65 -10.33 20.43
C ALA A 172 12.06 -8.96 20.73
N ALA A 173 10.77 -8.89 21.10
CA ALA A 173 10.16 -7.63 21.50
C ALA A 173 10.83 -7.04 22.75
N ASN A 174 11.18 -7.88 23.74
CA ASN A 174 11.86 -7.45 24.96
C ASN A 174 13.28 -6.94 24.70
N THR A 175 13.99 -7.52 23.72
CA THR A 175 15.36 -7.13 23.37
C THR A 175 15.42 -6.13 22.21
N SER A 176 14.27 -5.63 21.75
CA SER A 176 14.17 -4.79 20.55
C SER A 176 14.89 -5.42 19.34
N SER A 177 14.77 -6.72 19.13
CA SER A 177 15.41 -7.45 18.03
C SER A 177 14.46 -7.60 16.84
N VAL A 178 15.04 -7.74 15.64
CA VAL A 178 14.29 -8.06 14.42
C VAL A 178 14.12 -9.57 14.33
N VAL A 179 12.89 -10.06 14.17
CA VAL A 179 12.61 -11.48 13.95
C VAL A 179 12.62 -11.76 12.46
N TYR A 180 13.51 -12.65 12.05
CA TYR A 180 13.66 -13.10 10.68
C TYR A 180 13.03 -14.47 10.50
N PHE A 181 12.07 -14.56 9.59
CA PHE A 181 11.45 -15.79 9.13
C PHE A 181 12.09 -16.20 7.81
N PRO A 182 12.98 -17.22 7.77
CA PRO A 182 13.35 -17.84 6.50
C PRO A 182 12.14 -18.41 5.78
N TYR A 183 12.25 -18.62 4.47
CA TYR A 183 11.21 -19.28 3.68
C TYR A 183 10.77 -20.61 4.33
N GLY A 184 9.48 -20.90 4.28
CA GLY A 184 8.91 -22.07 4.93
C GLY A 184 7.45 -21.89 5.30
N VAL A 185 6.84 -22.96 5.75
CA VAL A 185 5.46 -22.99 6.23
C VAL A 185 5.49 -23.32 7.71
N TYR A 186 5.22 -22.32 8.53
CA TYR A 186 5.21 -22.44 9.98
C TYR A 186 3.79 -22.72 10.43
N VAL A 187 3.51 -23.97 10.79
CA VAL A 187 2.17 -24.37 11.25
C VAL A 187 1.97 -23.86 12.65
N VAL A 188 0.84 -23.19 12.89
CA VAL A 188 0.39 -22.83 14.23
C VAL A 188 -0.95 -23.48 14.49
N THR A 189 -1.06 -24.21 15.61
CA THR A 189 -2.32 -24.84 16.05
C THR A 189 -3.03 -24.04 17.14
N ASP A 190 -2.38 -22.98 17.63
CA ASP A 190 -2.95 -22.00 18.54
C ASP A 190 -2.53 -20.58 18.14
N THR A 191 -3.14 -19.55 18.74
CA THR A 191 -2.89 -18.14 18.45
C THR A 191 -1.40 -17.79 18.57
N LEU A 192 -0.83 -17.28 17.48
CA LEU A 192 0.48 -16.65 17.45
C LEU A 192 0.34 -15.18 17.89
N ARG A 193 0.97 -14.82 19.00
CA ARG A 193 0.91 -13.47 19.57
C ARG A 193 2.09 -12.65 19.07
N VAL A 194 1.79 -11.50 18.47
CA VAL A 194 2.77 -10.49 18.06
C VAL A 194 2.70 -9.34 19.06
N PRO A 195 3.59 -9.28 20.07
CA PRO A 195 3.56 -8.23 21.08
C PRO A 195 4.01 -6.86 20.52
N ILE A 196 3.68 -5.79 21.23
CA ILE A 196 4.21 -4.45 20.98
C ILE A 196 5.75 -4.47 21.02
N GLY A 197 6.38 -3.73 20.10
CA GLY A 197 7.83 -3.73 19.88
C GLY A 197 8.28 -4.74 18.84
N SER A 198 7.40 -5.61 18.34
CA SER A 198 7.76 -6.61 17.32
C SER A 198 8.17 -5.96 16.00
N ARG A 199 9.33 -6.38 15.50
CA ARG A 199 9.85 -6.06 14.16
C ARG A 199 10.08 -7.36 13.42
N ILE A 200 9.23 -7.69 12.45
CA ILE A 200 9.19 -9.00 11.80
C ILE A 200 9.42 -8.86 10.30
N ILE A 201 10.30 -9.69 9.76
CA ILE A 201 10.58 -9.77 8.32
C ILE A 201 10.62 -11.23 7.87
N GLY A 202 9.87 -11.54 6.81
CA GLY A 202 9.98 -12.81 6.11
C GLY A 202 10.95 -12.79 4.93
N GLN A 203 11.40 -13.98 4.55
CA GLN A 203 12.22 -14.21 3.36
C GLN A 203 11.35 -14.81 2.26
N ALA A 204 11.08 -14.04 1.21
CA ALA A 204 10.34 -14.45 0.02
C ALA A 204 8.96 -15.06 0.34
N TRP A 205 8.89 -16.38 0.54
CA TRP A 205 7.66 -17.14 0.73
C TRP A 205 7.56 -17.74 2.14
N SER A 206 7.55 -16.87 3.14
CA SER A 206 7.42 -17.25 4.55
C SER A 206 5.95 -17.21 4.97
N GLN A 207 5.41 -18.34 5.43
CA GLN A 207 3.98 -18.48 5.73
C GLN A 207 3.73 -18.81 7.20
N ILE A 208 2.81 -18.11 7.84
CA ILE A 208 2.19 -18.58 9.09
C ILE A 208 0.86 -19.24 8.71
N MET A 209 0.73 -20.53 9.02
CA MET A 209 -0.40 -21.35 8.61
C MET A 209 -1.20 -21.82 9.81
N GLY A 210 -2.39 -21.23 10.03
CA GLY A 210 -3.33 -21.69 11.05
C GLY A 210 -3.92 -23.05 10.70
N LYS A 211 -3.89 -24.00 11.64
CA LYS A 211 -4.40 -25.37 11.42
C LYS A 211 -4.99 -25.96 12.69
N GLY A 212 -6.01 -26.80 12.55
CA GLY A 212 -6.51 -27.65 13.63
C GLY A 212 -7.77 -27.12 14.33
N THR A 213 -8.19 -27.86 15.36
CA THR A 213 -9.54 -27.76 15.95
C THR A 213 -9.84 -26.42 16.62
N LYS A 214 -8.80 -25.71 17.10
CA LYS A 214 -8.94 -24.39 17.72
C LYS A 214 -9.44 -23.31 16.76
N PHE A 215 -9.37 -23.56 15.45
CA PHE A 215 -9.80 -22.64 14.40
C PHE A 215 -11.01 -23.15 13.60
N GLN A 216 -11.66 -24.24 14.03
CA GLN A 216 -12.74 -24.88 13.25
C GLN A 216 -14.11 -24.24 13.43
N ASN A 217 -14.40 -23.63 14.58
CA ASN A 217 -15.75 -23.25 14.96
C ASN A 217 -16.06 -21.80 14.60
N GLU A 218 -16.88 -21.59 13.56
CA GLU A 218 -17.34 -20.27 13.12
C GLU A 218 -18.16 -19.51 14.18
N LEU A 219 -18.85 -20.22 15.08
CA LEU A 219 -19.61 -19.62 16.18
C LEU A 219 -18.71 -19.22 17.37
N LYS A 220 -17.44 -19.64 17.36
CA LYS A 220 -16.42 -19.29 18.36
C LYS A 220 -15.12 -18.92 17.63
N PRO A 221 -15.11 -17.83 16.85
CA PRO A 221 -13.98 -17.46 16.03
C PRO A 221 -12.76 -17.14 16.89
N ARG A 222 -11.57 -17.40 16.35
CA ARG A 222 -10.30 -17.21 17.05
C ARG A 222 -9.21 -16.71 16.12
N ALA A 223 -8.46 -15.71 16.60
CA ALA A 223 -7.29 -15.19 15.91
C ALA A 223 -6.19 -16.25 15.73
N VAL A 224 -5.76 -16.47 14.48
CA VAL A 224 -4.55 -17.21 14.15
C VAL A 224 -3.32 -16.38 14.51
N VAL A 225 -3.30 -15.11 14.09
CA VAL A 225 -2.29 -14.12 14.50
C VAL A 225 -2.98 -12.98 15.24
N GLN A 226 -2.54 -12.70 16.46
CA GLN A 226 -3.04 -11.59 17.28
C GLN A 226 -1.95 -10.52 17.39
N VAL A 227 -2.20 -9.33 16.83
CA VAL A 227 -1.26 -8.21 16.72
C VAL A 227 -1.52 -7.19 17.82
N GLY A 228 -0.70 -7.25 18.86
CA GLY A 228 -0.94 -6.50 20.10
C GLY A 228 -2.15 -7.02 20.87
N ARG A 229 -2.52 -6.31 21.93
CA ARG A 229 -3.76 -6.53 22.68
C ARG A 229 -4.64 -5.29 22.58
N ARG A 230 -5.92 -5.47 22.88
CA ARG A 230 -6.88 -4.37 22.95
C ARG A 230 -6.37 -3.29 23.92
N GLY A 231 -6.19 -2.08 23.39
CA GLY A 231 -5.70 -0.92 24.16
C GLY A 231 -4.18 -0.72 24.12
N ASP A 232 -3.43 -1.66 23.54
CA ASP A 232 -1.99 -1.48 23.34
C ASP A 232 -1.71 -0.33 22.36
N VAL A 233 -0.70 0.47 22.67
CA VAL A 233 -0.19 1.53 21.79
C VAL A 233 1.33 1.38 21.70
N GLY A 234 1.84 1.26 20.48
CA GLY A 234 3.27 1.15 20.23
C GLY A 234 3.59 0.71 18.81
N ILE A 235 4.83 0.28 18.56
CA ILE A 235 5.32 -0.05 17.22
C ILE A 235 5.20 -1.56 17.01
N ILE A 236 4.54 -1.95 15.91
CA ILE A 236 4.62 -3.29 15.35
C ILE A 236 4.89 -3.15 13.84
N GLU A 237 5.89 -3.85 13.35
CA GLU A 237 6.26 -3.86 11.93
C GLU A 237 6.27 -5.31 11.43
N ILE A 238 5.45 -5.60 10.42
CA ILE A 238 5.34 -6.92 9.80
C ILE A 238 5.52 -6.74 8.30
N GLN A 239 6.48 -7.46 7.71
CA GLN A 239 6.73 -7.41 6.27
C GLN A 239 7.10 -8.79 5.71
N ASP A 240 6.82 -9.00 4.42
CA ASP A 240 7.18 -10.20 3.66
C ASP A 240 6.68 -11.52 4.27
N LEU A 241 5.50 -11.50 4.87
CA LEU A 241 4.83 -12.68 5.41
C LEU A 241 3.50 -12.93 4.71
N MET A 242 3.17 -14.20 4.56
CA MET A 242 1.84 -14.64 4.18
C MET A 242 1.14 -15.27 5.39
N PHE A 243 -0.09 -14.86 5.64
CA PHE A 243 -0.96 -15.50 6.61
C PHE A 243 -1.94 -16.39 5.87
N THR A 244 -2.05 -17.66 6.26
CA THR A 244 -2.91 -18.63 5.59
C THR A 244 -3.46 -19.67 6.57
N VAL A 245 -4.29 -20.58 6.06
CA VAL A 245 -4.87 -21.70 6.81
C VAL A 245 -4.70 -23.02 6.08
N SER A 246 -4.85 -24.12 6.81
CA SER A 246 -4.93 -25.46 6.24
C SER A 246 -6.08 -26.26 6.85
N GLY A 247 -6.88 -26.87 5.97
CA GLY A 247 -8.01 -27.72 6.35
C GLY A 247 -9.22 -26.93 6.84
N ALA A 248 -10.15 -27.65 7.50
CA ALA A 248 -11.35 -27.06 8.08
C ALA A 248 -10.96 -26.04 9.17
N THR A 249 -11.12 -24.75 8.86
CA THR A 249 -10.69 -23.62 9.70
C THR A 249 -11.71 -22.47 9.63
N ALA A 250 -13.01 -22.81 9.61
CA ALA A 250 -14.11 -21.84 9.45
C ALA A 250 -14.20 -20.80 10.58
N GLY A 251 -13.58 -21.07 11.74
CA GLY A 251 -13.46 -20.13 12.85
C GLY A 251 -12.16 -19.32 12.87
N ALA A 252 -11.31 -19.43 11.85
CA ALA A 252 -10.05 -18.67 11.80
C ALA A 252 -10.30 -17.18 11.51
N VAL A 253 -9.88 -16.32 12.42
CA VAL A 253 -9.65 -14.90 12.15
C VAL A 253 -8.17 -14.78 11.80
N MET A 254 -7.84 -14.46 10.55
CA MET A 254 -6.45 -14.54 10.08
C MET A 254 -5.49 -13.63 10.86
N VAL A 255 -5.88 -12.38 11.02
CA VAL A 255 -5.15 -11.35 11.76
C VAL A 255 -6.19 -10.57 12.55
N GLU A 256 -5.98 -10.46 13.86
CA GLU A 256 -6.74 -9.61 14.79
C GLU A 256 -5.85 -8.50 15.34
#